data_AF-A0A4U1B3Y1-F1
#
_entry.id   AF-A0A4U1B3Y1-F1
#
_cell.length_a   1.000
_cell.length_b   1.000
_cell.length_c   1.000
_cell.angle_alpha   90.00
_cell.angle_beta   90.00
_cell.angle_gamma   90.00
#
_symmetry.space_group_name_H-M   'P 1'
#
loop_
_entity.id
_entity.type
_entity.pdbx_description
1 polymer ?
#
loop_
_entity_poly.entity_id
_entity_poly.type
_entity_poly.pdbx_seq_one_letter_code
_entity_poly.pdbx_strand_id
1 'polypeptide(L)'
;MKKFLCASLLLFTLPFSVSANSSLTEEKITAIAEQFVNFHKTEAVELLQKILAPDVNVTVTQGSNGYGFVLNYNRQEYIDYLQKGHKSKFRIGTDVTYVSSEFLGNREAKFIVRYRSKQLNKYVWVEGIVRVVGKDVQITEIEEYT
;
A
#
# COMPACT_ATOMS: atom_id res chain seq x y z
N MET A 1 -5.98 44.17 61.88
CA MET A 1 -5.21 43.17 61.12
C MET A 1 -5.97 42.87 59.83
N LYS A 2 -5.51 43.39 58.68
CA LYS A 2 -6.15 43.20 57.36
C LYS A 2 -5.60 41.91 56.73
N LYS A 3 -6.47 40.95 56.43
CA LYS A 3 -6.09 39.69 55.78
C LYS A 3 -6.01 39.91 54.28
N PHE A 4 -4.82 39.71 53.71
CA PHE A 4 -4.60 39.63 52.26
C PHE A 4 -5.16 38.30 51.76
N LEU A 5 -6.04 38.34 50.76
CA LEU A 5 -6.44 37.17 49.97
C LEU A 5 -5.62 37.20 48.66
N CYS A 6 -4.69 36.27 48.53
CA CYS A 6 -4.04 35.98 47.25
C CYS A 6 -5.03 35.26 46.33
N ALA A 7 -5.38 35.88 45.21
CA ALA A 7 -6.08 35.23 44.11
C ALA A 7 -5.07 34.45 43.28
N SER A 8 -5.19 33.12 43.27
CA SER A 8 -4.42 32.22 42.41
C SER A 8 -5.02 32.23 40.99
N LEU A 9 -4.26 32.74 40.02
CA LEU A 9 -4.56 32.62 38.60
C LEU A 9 -4.23 31.18 38.16
N LEU A 10 -5.25 30.38 37.85
CA LEU A 10 -5.08 29.09 37.16
C LEU A 10 -4.94 29.36 35.66
N LEU A 11 -3.70 29.32 35.17
CA LEU A 11 -3.38 29.29 33.75
C LEU A 11 -3.79 27.90 33.20
N PHE A 12 -4.93 27.84 32.52
CA PHE A 12 -5.31 26.68 31.69
C PHE A 12 -4.38 26.64 30.47
N THR A 13 -3.34 25.80 30.53
CA THR A 13 -2.56 25.44 29.35
C THR A 13 -3.33 24.36 28.58
N LEU A 14 -4.02 24.76 27.51
CA LEU A 14 -4.56 23.79 26.56
C LEU A 14 -3.38 23.12 25.84
N PRO A 15 -3.27 21.78 25.85
CA PRO A 15 -2.26 21.10 25.06
C PRO A 15 -2.64 21.24 23.58
N PHE A 16 -1.96 22.15 22.88
CA PHE A 16 -1.95 22.16 21.42
C PHE A 16 -1.32 20.86 20.94
N SER A 17 -2.16 19.88 20.63
CA SER A 17 -1.74 18.72 19.86
C SER A 17 -1.49 19.19 18.43
N VAL A 18 -0.24 19.53 18.13
CA VAL A 18 0.24 19.65 16.74
C VAL A 18 0.07 18.28 16.12
N SER A 19 -1.01 18.10 15.36
CA SER A 19 -1.21 16.88 14.59
C SER A 19 -0.12 16.88 13.51
N ALA A 20 0.91 16.06 13.68
CA ALA A 20 1.91 15.84 12.65
C ALA A 20 1.16 15.34 11.41
N ASN A 21 1.04 16.21 10.39
CA ASN A 21 0.57 15.79 9.08
C ASN A 21 1.54 14.71 8.60
N SER A 22 1.08 13.47 8.54
CA SER A 22 1.84 12.37 7.94
C SER A 22 2.03 12.69 6.46
N SER A 23 3.17 13.29 6.12
CA SER A 23 3.56 13.45 4.72
C SER A 23 3.91 12.10 4.12
N LEU A 24 3.58 11.94 2.83
CA LEU A 24 4.06 10.83 2.02
C LEU A 24 5.52 11.11 1.66
N THR A 25 6.40 10.13 1.85
CA THR A 25 7.83 10.24 1.52
C THR A 25 8.25 9.06 0.67
N GLU A 26 9.36 9.20 -0.08
CA GLU A 26 9.87 8.15 -0.96
C GLU A 26 10.25 6.88 -0.19
N GLU A 27 10.76 7.03 1.04
CA GLU A 27 11.07 5.89 1.91
C GLU A 27 9.81 5.11 2.28
N LYS A 28 8.68 5.79 2.54
CA LYS A 28 7.42 5.12 2.84
C LYS A 28 6.86 4.40 1.61
N ILE A 29 6.94 5.03 0.44
CA ILE A 29 6.50 4.41 -0.82
C ILE A 29 7.34 3.16 -1.10
N THR A 30 8.66 3.28 -0.96
CA THR A 30 9.61 2.16 -1.16
C THR A 30 9.34 1.05 -0.15
N ALA A 31 9.11 1.36 1.12
CA ALA A 31 8.79 0.35 2.14
C ALA A 31 7.48 -0.40 1.85
N ILE A 32 6.47 0.28 1.28
CA ILE A 32 5.23 -0.36 0.83
C ILE A 32 5.50 -1.29 -0.36
N ALA A 33 6.21 -0.80 -1.36
CA ALA A 33 6.57 -1.60 -2.53
C ALA A 33 7.42 -2.83 -2.14
N GLU A 34 8.37 -2.67 -1.23
CA GLU A 34 9.20 -3.76 -0.69
C GLU A 34 8.35 -4.80 0.05
N GLN A 35 7.35 -4.40 0.84
CA GLN A 35 6.44 -5.36 1.48
C GLN A 35 5.63 -6.16 0.43
N PHE A 36 5.18 -5.50 -0.63
CA PHE A 36 4.49 -6.16 -1.75
C PHE A 36 5.42 -7.16 -2.48
N VAL A 37 6.67 -6.75 -2.74
CA VAL A 37 7.73 -7.60 -3.30
C VAL A 37 8.04 -8.79 -2.38
N ASN A 38 8.16 -8.54 -1.08
CA ASN A 38 8.47 -9.56 -0.10
C ASN A 38 7.35 -10.57 0.05
N PHE A 39 6.08 -10.18 -0.05
CA PHE A 39 4.97 -11.12 -0.16
C PHE A 39 5.16 -12.11 -1.33
N HIS A 40 5.57 -11.64 -2.51
CA HIS A 40 5.82 -12.54 -3.66
C HIS A 40 7.01 -13.49 -3.43
N LYS A 41 7.92 -13.16 -2.51
CA LYS A 41 9.06 -14.00 -2.13
C LYS A 41 8.72 -15.00 -1.02
N THR A 42 7.90 -14.59 -0.05
CA THR A 42 7.68 -15.35 1.21
C THR A 42 6.29 -15.96 1.34
N GLU A 43 5.32 -15.50 0.55
CA GLU A 43 3.89 -15.84 0.64
C GLU A 43 3.23 -15.45 1.99
N ALA A 44 3.88 -14.56 2.76
CA ALA A 44 3.41 -14.07 4.05
C ALA A 44 2.28 -13.03 3.88
N VAL A 45 1.03 -13.46 4.03
CA VAL A 45 -0.19 -12.68 3.79
C VAL A 45 -0.26 -11.40 4.62
N GLU A 46 0.27 -11.45 5.84
CA GLU A 46 0.31 -10.31 6.75
C GLU A 46 1.06 -9.10 6.15
N LEU A 47 1.98 -9.33 5.20
CA LEU A 47 2.65 -8.26 4.47
C LEU A 47 1.68 -7.49 3.57
N LEU A 48 0.80 -8.19 2.84
CA LEU A 48 -0.25 -7.56 2.03
C LEU A 48 -1.32 -6.90 2.91
N GLN A 49 -1.71 -7.57 4.00
CA GLN A 49 -2.72 -7.02 4.91
C GLN A 49 -2.27 -5.70 5.54
N LYS A 50 -0.99 -5.53 5.87
CA LYS A 50 -0.48 -4.27 6.43
C LYS A 50 -0.54 -3.10 5.45
N ILE A 51 -0.33 -3.37 4.16
CA ILE A 51 -0.14 -2.33 3.16
C ILE A 51 -1.38 -2.05 2.32
N LEU A 52 -2.31 -2.99 2.17
CA LEU A 52 -3.56 -2.79 1.42
C LEU A 52 -4.61 -2.12 2.32
N ALA A 53 -5.16 -0.99 1.84
CA ALA A 53 -6.29 -0.33 2.48
C ALA A 53 -7.51 -1.28 2.54
N PRO A 54 -8.35 -1.20 3.59
CA PRO A 54 -9.55 -2.03 3.72
C PRO A 54 -10.49 -1.97 2.50
N ASP A 55 -10.57 -0.81 1.86
CA ASP A 55 -11.41 -0.46 0.72
C ASP A 55 -10.61 -0.32 -0.58
N VAL A 56 -9.44 -0.97 -0.69
CA VAL A 56 -8.60 -0.93 -1.89
C VAL A 56 -9.40 -1.32 -3.14
N ASN A 57 -9.29 -0.49 -4.18
CA ASN A 57 -9.84 -0.78 -5.50
C ASN A 57 -8.82 -1.55 -6.33
N VAL A 58 -9.16 -2.76 -6.78
CA VAL A 58 -8.23 -3.60 -7.55
C VAL A 58 -8.84 -3.94 -8.89
N THR A 59 -8.13 -3.58 -9.95
CA THR A 59 -8.47 -3.90 -11.33
C THR A 59 -7.38 -4.78 -11.94
N VAL A 60 -7.76 -5.94 -12.46
CA VAL A 60 -6.85 -6.83 -13.19
C VAL A 60 -7.33 -6.92 -14.63
N THR A 61 -6.49 -6.46 -15.54
CA THR A 61 -6.69 -6.59 -16.98
C THR A 61 -5.98 -7.86 -17.47
N GLN A 62 -6.78 -8.84 -17.91
CA GLN A 62 -6.28 -10.10 -18.45
C GLN A 62 -6.60 -10.19 -19.94
N GLY A 63 -5.59 -10.45 -20.78
CA GLY A 63 -5.84 -10.62 -22.21
C GLY A 63 -4.64 -11.11 -23.01
N SER A 64 -4.91 -11.55 -24.23
CA SER A 64 -3.91 -11.77 -25.27
C SER A 64 -4.54 -11.49 -26.63
N ASN A 65 -3.73 -11.04 -27.60
CA ASN A 65 -4.13 -10.96 -29.02
C ASN A 65 -5.49 -10.30 -29.31
N GLY A 66 -5.75 -9.12 -28.73
CA GLY A 66 -6.91 -8.29 -29.07
C GLY A 66 -8.20 -8.55 -28.26
N TYR A 67 -8.19 -9.52 -27.33
CA TYR A 67 -9.30 -9.74 -26.40
C TYR A 67 -8.79 -9.61 -24.96
N GLY A 68 -9.43 -8.74 -24.18
CA GLY A 68 -9.12 -8.52 -22.77
C GLY A 68 -10.38 -8.41 -21.92
N PHE A 69 -10.32 -8.94 -20.71
CA PHE A 69 -11.37 -8.81 -19.71
C PHE A 69 -10.82 -8.02 -18.52
N VAL A 70 -11.67 -7.16 -17.97
CA VAL A 70 -11.39 -6.41 -16.75
C VAL A 70 -12.06 -7.12 -15.59
N LEU A 71 -11.27 -7.51 -14.60
CA LEU A 71 -11.73 -8.16 -13.38
C LEU A 71 -11.51 -7.21 -12.20
N ASN A 72 -12.57 -7.00 -11.41
CA ASN A 72 -12.49 -6.20 -10.20
C ASN A 72 -12.44 -7.12 -8.99
N TYR A 73 -11.56 -6.81 -8.04
CA TYR A 73 -11.38 -7.56 -6.80
C TYR A 73 -11.52 -6.62 -5.61
N ASN A 74 -12.18 -7.09 -4.55
CA ASN A 74 -11.99 -6.48 -3.23
C ASN A 74 -10.67 -6.94 -2.60
N ARG A 75 -10.31 -6.35 -1.46
CA ARG A 75 -9.06 -6.66 -0.74
C ARG A 75 -8.82 -8.16 -0.51
N GLN A 76 -9.83 -8.87 0.00
CA GLN A 76 -9.68 -10.28 0.34
C GLN A 76 -9.61 -11.14 -0.92
N GLU A 77 -10.45 -10.85 -1.92
CA GLU A 77 -10.41 -11.56 -3.20
C GLU A 77 -9.08 -11.36 -3.92
N TYR A 78 -8.47 -10.18 -3.82
CA TYR A 78 -7.16 -9.91 -4.42
C TYR A 78 -6.03 -10.64 -3.70
N ILE A 79 -6.04 -10.68 -2.36
CA ILE A 79 -5.11 -11.49 -1.58
C ILE A 79 -5.24 -12.96 -1.99
N ASP A 80 -6.47 -13.48 -2.05
CA ASP A 80 -6.76 -14.85 -2.47
C ASP A 80 -6.31 -15.12 -3.92
N TYR A 81 -6.47 -14.15 -4.82
CA TYR A 81 -6.02 -14.20 -6.21
C TYR A 81 -4.51 -14.34 -6.32
N LEU A 82 -3.77 -13.45 -5.64
CA LEU A 82 -2.31 -13.50 -5.58
C LEU A 82 -1.82 -14.79 -4.93
N GLN A 83 -2.50 -15.23 -3.86
CA GLN A 83 -2.21 -16.50 -3.24
C GLN A 83 -2.50 -17.66 -4.19
N LYS A 84 -3.63 -17.79 -4.86
CA LYS A 84 -3.95 -19.01 -5.63
C LYS A 84 -3.08 -19.19 -6.87
N GLY A 85 -2.85 -18.11 -7.62
CA GLY A 85 -2.27 -18.17 -8.96
C GLY A 85 -0.80 -17.80 -9.09
N HIS A 86 -0.33 -16.97 -8.17
CA HIS A 86 0.96 -16.29 -8.31
C HIS A 86 1.97 -16.73 -7.25
N LYS A 87 1.81 -17.97 -6.74
CA LYS A 87 2.68 -18.59 -5.72
C LYS A 87 4.12 -18.77 -6.18
N SER A 88 5.06 -18.63 -5.25
CA SER A 88 6.48 -18.96 -5.43
C SER A 88 6.88 -20.38 -5.01
N LYS A 89 5.96 -21.27 -4.61
CA LYS A 89 6.21 -22.62 -4.00
C LYS A 89 7.46 -23.48 -4.25
N PHE A 90 8.26 -23.36 -5.32
CA PHE A 90 9.44 -24.23 -5.56
C PHE A 90 10.67 -23.53 -6.18
N ARG A 91 10.69 -22.20 -6.23
CA ARG A 91 11.90 -21.45 -6.59
C ARG A 91 12.12 -20.34 -5.60
N ILE A 92 13.32 -20.28 -5.04
CA ILE A 92 13.94 -19.02 -4.65
C ILE A 92 13.88 -18.14 -5.91
N GLY A 93 13.12 -17.04 -5.88
CA GLY A 93 12.92 -16.14 -7.02
C GLY A 93 11.69 -16.45 -7.87
N THR A 94 10.52 -15.97 -7.44
CA THR A 94 9.66 -15.28 -8.40
C THR A 94 10.45 -14.05 -8.80
N ASP A 95 10.71 -13.85 -10.09
CA ASP A 95 11.45 -12.67 -10.55
C ASP A 95 10.53 -11.47 -10.34
N VAL A 96 10.66 -10.86 -9.16
CA VAL A 96 9.88 -9.73 -8.69
C VAL A 96 10.84 -8.56 -8.49
N THR A 97 10.53 -7.46 -9.16
CA THR A 97 11.39 -6.29 -9.20
C THR A 97 10.53 -5.07 -8.95
N TYR A 98 10.93 -4.28 -7.95
CA TYR A 98 10.47 -2.91 -7.82
C TYR A 98 11.11 -2.09 -8.95
N VAL A 99 10.29 -1.45 -9.77
CA VAL A 99 10.74 -0.77 -10.98
C VAL A 99 10.95 0.72 -10.71
N SER A 100 9.94 1.39 -10.17
CA SER A 100 9.97 2.83 -9.92
C SER A 100 8.83 3.27 -8.98
N SER A 101 8.93 4.52 -8.52
CA SER A 101 7.80 5.26 -7.99
C SER A 101 7.80 6.69 -8.49
N GLU A 102 6.63 7.33 -8.42
CA GLU A 102 6.41 8.71 -8.84
C GLU A 102 5.37 9.36 -7.92
N PHE A 103 5.64 10.57 -7.44
CA PHE A 103 4.64 11.36 -6.72
C PHE A 103 3.61 11.92 -7.70
N LEU A 104 2.34 11.61 -7.47
CA LEU A 104 1.21 12.20 -8.20
C LEU A 104 0.70 13.49 -7.52
N GLY A 105 1.08 13.68 -6.25
CA GLY A 105 0.84 14.89 -5.47
C GLY A 105 1.36 14.77 -4.05
N ASN A 106 1.04 15.75 -3.20
CA ASN A 106 1.59 15.84 -1.83
C ASN A 106 1.18 14.68 -0.89
N ARG A 107 0.17 13.89 -1.28
CA ARG A 107 -0.41 12.80 -0.47
C ARG A 107 -0.65 11.52 -1.25
N GLU A 108 -0.17 11.47 -2.48
CA GLU A 108 -0.42 10.38 -3.41
C GLU A 108 0.84 10.09 -4.23
N ALA A 109 1.16 8.83 -4.39
CA ALA A 109 2.20 8.38 -5.30
C ALA A 109 1.79 7.08 -5.98
N LYS A 110 2.41 6.82 -7.12
CA LYS A 110 2.34 5.57 -7.84
C LYS A 110 3.63 4.79 -7.59
N PHE A 111 3.53 3.48 -7.42
CA PHE A 111 4.67 2.57 -7.52
C PHE A 111 4.42 1.55 -8.63
N ILE A 112 5.50 1.07 -9.24
CA ILE A 112 5.46 0.04 -10.26
C ILE A 112 6.28 -1.16 -9.79
N VAL A 113 5.64 -2.33 -9.80
CA VAL A 113 6.28 -3.62 -9.55
C VAL A 113 6.03 -4.52 -10.74
N ARG A 114 7.04 -5.30 -11.13
CA ARG A 114 6.89 -6.37 -12.09
C ARG A 114 7.15 -7.69 -11.39
N TYR A 115 6.29 -8.69 -11.58
CA TYR A 115 6.54 -10.04 -11.08
C TYR A 115 6.27 -11.11 -12.14
N ARG A 116 6.93 -12.26 -12.07
CA ARG A 116 6.64 -13.40 -12.96
C ARG A 116 5.49 -14.24 -12.42
N SER A 117 4.31 -14.17 -13.05
CA SER A 117 3.20 -15.09 -12.74
C SER A 117 3.56 -16.52 -13.11
N LYS A 118 3.33 -17.45 -12.18
CA LYS A 118 3.48 -18.89 -12.45
C LYS A 118 2.27 -19.49 -13.14
N GLN A 119 1.06 -19.18 -12.69
CA GLN A 119 -0.16 -19.67 -13.34
C GLN A 119 -0.22 -19.27 -14.81
N LEU A 120 0.19 -18.03 -15.11
CA LEU A 120 0.10 -17.49 -16.47
C LEU A 120 1.38 -17.68 -17.27
N ASN A 121 2.49 -18.07 -16.63
CA ASN A 121 3.83 -18.15 -17.22
C ASN A 121 4.19 -16.89 -18.05
N LYS A 122 3.93 -15.71 -17.49
CA LYS A 122 4.23 -14.40 -18.09
C LYS A 122 4.59 -13.37 -17.02
N TYR A 123 5.22 -12.27 -17.43
CA TYR A 123 5.43 -11.14 -16.54
C TYR A 123 4.12 -10.38 -16.37
N VAL A 124 3.86 -10.00 -15.14
CA VAL A 124 2.73 -9.19 -14.72
C VAL A 124 3.26 -7.85 -14.26
N TRP A 125 2.64 -6.79 -14.75
CA TRP A 125 2.91 -5.42 -14.32
C TRP A 125 1.85 -5.00 -13.33
N VAL A 126 2.29 -4.42 -12.22
CA VAL A 126 1.43 -3.87 -11.17
C VAL A 126 1.75 -2.40 -11.04
N GLU A 127 0.74 -1.58 -11.17
CA GLU A 127 0.76 -0.20 -10.74
C GLU A 127 -0.07 -0.08 -9.46
N GLY A 128 0.51 0.50 -8.42
CA GLY A 128 -0.21 0.72 -7.16
C GLY A 128 -0.21 2.19 -6.77
N ILE A 129 -1.39 2.69 -6.42
CA ILE A 129 -1.55 4.03 -5.86
C ILE A 129 -1.48 3.94 -4.34
N VAL A 130 -0.52 4.64 -3.76
CA VAL A 130 -0.36 4.79 -2.32
C VAL A 130 -0.83 6.15 -1.86
N ARG A 131 -1.64 6.17 -0.81
CA ARG A 131 -2.17 7.37 -0.19
C ARG A 131 -1.96 7.36 1.32
N VAL A 132 -1.95 8.55 1.91
CA VAL A 132 -2.00 8.71 3.35
C VAL A 132 -3.45 8.59 3.83
N VAL A 133 -3.80 7.42 4.39
CA VAL A 133 -5.13 7.11 4.95
C VAL A 133 -5.07 7.21 6.47
N GLY A 134 -5.65 8.26 7.04
CA GLY A 134 -5.49 8.57 8.46
C GLY A 134 -4.02 8.89 8.81
N LYS A 135 -3.39 8.05 9.64
CA LYS A 135 -1.97 8.16 10.02
C LYS A 135 -1.05 7.22 9.23
N ASP A 136 -1.64 6.30 8.48
CA ASP A 136 -0.92 5.24 7.78
C ASP A 136 -0.75 5.57 6.30
N VAL A 137 0.27 4.98 5.68
CA VAL A 137 0.42 4.98 4.22
C VAL A 137 -0.02 3.61 3.73
N GLN A 138 -1.01 3.60 2.85
CA GLN A 138 -1.62 2.37 2.35
C GLN A 138 -1.82 2.44 0.85
N ILE A 139 -1.82 1.29 0.21
CA ILE A 139 -2.23 1.09 -1.17
C ILE A 139 -3.74 1.19 -1.21
N THR A 140 -4.25 2.18 -1.94
CA THR A 140 -5.69 2.41 -2.11
C THR A 140 -6.19 1.94 -3.47
N GLU A 141 -5.30 1.82 -4.46
CA GLU A 141 -5.65 1.33 -5.78
C GLU A 141 -4.55 0.43 -6.33
N ILE A 142 -4.95 -0.62 -7.05
CA ILE A 142 -4.06 -1.51 -7.79
C ILE A 142 -4.62 -1.68 -9.20
N GLU A 143 -3.75 -1.52 -10.18
CA GLU A 143 -3.98 -1.94 -11.56
C GLU A 143 -2.95 -2.99 -11.93
N GLU A 144 -3.42 -4.17 -12.32
CA GLU A 144 -2.59 -5.28 -12.75
C GLU A 144 -2.81 -5.56 -14.23
N TYR A 145 -1.71 -5.69 -14.97
CA TYR A 145 -1.70 -6.00 -16.39
C TYR A 145 -1.00 -7.34 -16.57
N THR A 146 -1.79 -8.36 -16.94
CA THR A 146 -1.30 -9.71 -17.16
C THR A 146 -1.20 -10.01 -18.64
#